data_AF-A0A374URI1-F1
#
_entry.id   AF-A0A374URI1-F1
#
_cell.length_a   1.000
_cell.length_b   1.000
_cell.length_c   1.000
_cell.angle_alpha   90.00
_cell.angle_beta   90.00
_cell.angle_gamma   90.00
#
_symmetry.space_group_name_H-M   'P 1'
#
loop_
_entity.id
_entity.type
_entity.pdbx_description
1 polymer ?
#
loop_
_entity_poly.entity_id
_entity_poly.type
_entity_poly.pdbx_seq_one_letter_code
_entity_poly.pdbx_strand_id
1 'polypeptide(L)'
;MTTAVKYFLLIINNKKAKNTIIGIVVGIIVAVLVLFMFTYESSAQNAAPIAEKAKEEYSFWQTHTPNSQNLSCQGERYCSYFKSSVTDWCCYFVGYCIQESGYETKDFGFAPGTIMWTNNLKELGKLKSADDYIPQVGNLIFFDYGGRSHYTATGNVDHIGIVIEVKDNSVTVIAGNEYNGQTSNWATVSYVNKYTLQLNDDSISCYGAVGSAIEKGLANVTRNVITHNEVGVFYNELDNSDFGSVIANDNGALSVGAYGWHGNNALSLLRKAYSISNAEISRVALSYSNTGRKVIAAITNGSDWSSYVPDSYTCSCIKAMLLTNAGIDAQNQTSTENAEEYIAICQENNINDKRAIVYCADILNQFGTGSFDKNVYGNGHNGVLYGVSNATLDFVYSSKRAWSDSNYSYETRRKWTYDYLKGLSDTDFS
;
A
#
# COMPACT_ATOMS: atom_id res chain seq x y z
N MET A 1 42.09 32.72 16.28
CA MET A 1 40.62 32.65 16.39
C MET A 1 40.02 33.63 15.39
N THR A 2 39.32 33.15 14.37
CA THR A 2 38.71 33.99 13.33
C THR A 2 37.61 34.87 13.93
N THR A 3 37.35 36.02 13.32
CA THR A 3 36.32 36.97 13.77
C THR A 3 34.95 36.29 13.96
N ALA A 4 34.60 35.33 13.10
CA ALA A 4 33.39 34.52 13.21
C ALA A 4 33.31 33.71 14.53
N VAL A 5 34.42 33.14 15.00
CA VAL A 5 34.46 32.35 16.25
C VAL A 5 34.29 33.26 17.47
N LYS A 6 34.79 34.50 17.43
CA LYS A 6 34.56 35.49 18.51
C LYS A 6 33.08 35.91 18.58
N TYR A 7 32.44 36.14 17.43
CA TYR A 7 31.00 36.44 17.39
C TYR A 7 30.14 35.28 17.87
N PHE A 8 30.50 34.05 17.50
CA PHE A 8 29.79 32.85 17.95
C PHE A 8 29.86 32.66 19.47
N LEU A 9 31.04 32.86 20.08
CA LEU A 9 31.22 32.81 21.54
C LEU A 9 30.45 33.93 22.27
N LEU A 10 30.37 35.12 21.68
CA LEU A 10 29.62 36.26 22.22
C LEU A 10 28.10 35.98 22.24
N ILE A 11 27.59 35.29 21.22
CA ILE A 11 26.18 34.90 21.10
C ILE A 11 25.84 33.82 22.14
N ILE A 12 26.70 32.81 22.34
CA ILE A 12 26.47 31.73 23.31
C ILE A 12 26.52 32.23 24.77
N ASN A 13 27.40 33.18 25.07
CA ASN A 13 27.52 33.77 26.42
C ASN A 13 26.41 34.77 26.75
N ASN A 14 25.60 35.19 25.77
CA ASN A 14 24.46 36.07 26.01
C ASN A 14 23.20 35.25 26.34
N LYS A 15 22.77 35.29 27.60
CA LYS A 15 21.60 34.55 28.10
C LYS A 15 20.32 34.83 27.31
N LYS A 16 20.12 36.06 26.83
CA LYS A 16 18.93 36.44 26.05
C LYS A 16 18.99 35.82 24.65
N ALA A 17 20.13 35.90 23.98
CA ALA A 17 20.32 35.30 22.65
C ALA A 17 20.21 33.77 22.70
N LYS A 18 20.80 33.13 23.73
CA LYS A 18 20.67 31.69 23.96
C LYS A 18 19.21 31.24 24.13
N ASN A 19 18.44 31.96 24.95
CA ASN A 19 17.03 31.63 25.17
C ASN A 19 16.18 31.84 23.90
N THR A 20 16.48 32.86 23.10
CA THR A 20 15.82 33.08 21.80
C THR A 20 16.14 31.96 20.81
N ILE A 21 17.40 31.51 20.72
CA ILE A 21 17.80 30.41 19.84
C ILE A 21 17.14 29.09 20.29
N ILE A 22 17.11 28.81 21.59
CA ILE A 22 16.41 27.63 22.14
C ILE A 22 14.92 27.68 21.80
N GLY A 23 14.28 28.86 21.94
CA GLY A 23 12.86 29.03 21.58
C GLY A 23 12.58 28.77 20.10
N ILE A 24 13.46 29.23 19.20
CA ILE A 24 13.34 28.99 17.75
C ILE A 24 13.52 27.50 17.44
N VAL A 25 14.54 26.86 18.02
CA VAL A 25 14.81 25.42 17.80
C VAL A 25 13.66 24.56 18.32
N VAL A 26 13.14 24.85 19.51
CA VAL A 26 11.98 24.14 20.07
C VAL A 26 10.73 24.37 19.21
N GLY A 27 10.50 25.60 18.74
CA GLY A 27 9.39 25.91 17.84
C GLY A 27 9.46 25.14 16.50
N ILE A 28 10.66 25.02 15.92
CA ILE A 28 10.89 24.23 14.70
C ILE A 28 10.65 22.74 14.97
N ILE A 29 11.15 22.20 16.09
CA ILE A 29 10.93 20.79 16.45
C ILE A 29 9.44 20.51 16.64
N VAL A 30 8.70 21.40 17.32
CA VAL A 30 7.25 21.24 17.49
C VAL A 30 6.52 21.34 16.14
N ALA A 31 6.90 22.27 15.26
CA ALA A 31 6.30 22.38 13.93
C ALA A 31 6.58 21.13 13.07
N VAL A 32 7.80 20.58 13.15
CA VAL A 32 8.18 19.33 12.47
C VAL A 32 7.42 18.14 13.05
N LEU A 33 7.27 18.03 14.37
CA LEU A 33 6.49 16.98 15.02
C LEU A 33 4.99 17.08 14.67
N VAL A 34 4.45 18.30 14.57
CA VAL A 34 3.08 18.54 14.11
C VAL A 34 2.93 18.17 12.64
N LEU A 35 3.90 18.52 11.78
CA LEU A 35 3.93 18.05 10.39
C LEU A 35 4.04 16.52 10.29
N PHE A 36 4.83 15.88 11.14
CA PHE A 36 4.92 14.42 11.23
C PHE A 36 3.60 13.80 11.74
N MET A 37 2.89 14.42 12.68
CA MET A 37 1.56 13.98 13.10
C MET A 37 0.51 14.14 11.98
N PHE A 38 0.51 15.27 11.26
CA PHE A 38 -0.39 15.48 10.13
C PHE A 38 -0.09 14.55 8.95
N THR A 39 1.19 14.25 8.69
CA THR A 39 1.58 13.29 7.64
C THR A 39 1.27 11.84 8.07
N TYR A 40 1.45 11.50 9.35
CA TYR A 40 1.06 10.19 9.89
C TYR A 40 -0.46 9.96 9.82
N GLU A 41 -1.28 10.97 10.17
CA GLU A 41 -2.74 10.90 10.00
C GLU A 41 -3.15 10.81 8.52
N SER A 42 -2.42 11.44 7.60
CA SER A 42 -2.69 11.34 6.16
C SER A 42 -2.30 10.01 5.52
N SER A 43 -1.41 9.23 6.17
CA SER A 43 -0.92 7.94 5.65
C SER A 43 -1.82 6.73 5.94
N ALA A 44 -2.92 6.92 6.67
CA ALA A 44 -3.86 5.85 7.04
C ALA A 44 -5.03 5.64 6.04
N GLN A 45 -5.04 6.33 4.90
CA GLN A 45 -6.14 6.26 3.94
C GLN A 45 -5.87 5.25 2.84
N ASN A 46 -6.21 3.97 3.02
CA ASN A 46 -6.26 3.05 1.87
C ASN A 46 -7.36 1.98 1.84
N ALA A 47 -8.13 1.79 2.92
CA ALA A 47 -9.52 1.29 2.86
C ALA A 47 -10.48 2.10 3.75
N ALA A 48 -10.04 3.31 4.10
CA ALA A 48 -10.74 4.23 5.00
C ALA A 48 -12.21 4.49 4.60
N PRO A 49 -12.61 4.64 3.32
CA PRO A 49 -14.00 4.99 3.00
C PRO A 49 -15.03 3.96 3.49
N ILE A 50 -14.75 2.65 3.39
CA ILE A 50 -15.67 1.60 3.86
C ILE A 50 -15.75 1.60 5.39
N ALA A 51 -14.60 1.77 6.05
CA ALA A 51 -14.52 1.89 7.50
C ALA A 51 -15.21 3.17 8.02
N GLU A 52 -15.04 4.31 7.34
CA GLU A 52 -15.72 5.57 7.64
C GLU A 52 -17.22 5.44 7.42
N LYS A 53 -17.65 4.81 6.33
CA LYS A 53 -19.07 4.52 6.09
C LYS A 53 -19.66 3.63 7.18
N ALA A 54 -18.92 2.63 7.66
CA ALA A 54 -19.35 1.83 8.80
C ALA A 54 -19.44 2.65 10.11
N LYS A 55 -18.49 3.58 10.36
CA LYS A 55 -18.52 4.51 11.49
C LYS A 55 -19.71 5.48 11.41
N GLU A 56 -20.05 5.97 10.21
CA GLU A 56 -21.23 6.80 9.96
C GLU A 56 -22.51 6.05 10.32
N GLU A 57 -22.68 4.83 9.80
CA GLU A 57 -23.88 4.03 10.08
C GLU A 57 -23.97 3.66 11.56
N TYR A 58 -22.86 3.31 12.21
CA TYR A 58 -22.83 3.09 13.65
C TYR A 58 -23.27 4.33 14.43
N SER A 59 -22.73 5.51 14.08
CA SER A 59 -23.07 6.80 14.71
C SER A 59 -24.53 7.19 14.49
N PHE A 60 -25.05 6.92 13.29
CA PHE A 60 -26.45 7.09 12.95
C PHE A 60 -27.34 6.27 13.90
N TRP A 61 -27.03 5.00 14.12
CA TRP A 61 -27.81 4.13 15.02
C TRP A 61 -27.63 4.43 16.51
N GLN A 62 -26.62 5.20 16.92
CA GLN A 62 -26.54 5.72 18.30
C GLN A 62 -27.58 6.80 18.59
N THR A 63 -28.14 7.43 17.55
CA THR A 63 -29.09 8.54 17.67
C THR A 63 -30.47 8.23 17.08
N HIS A 64 -30.62 7.09 16.40
CA HIS A 64 -31.85 6.67 15.73
C HIS A 64 -32.31 5.29 16.18
N THR A 65 -33.63 5.08 16.17
CA THR A 65 -34.25 3.76 16.38
C THR A 65 -34.94 3.31 15.08
N PRO A 66 -35.15 1.99 14.86
CA PRO A 66 -35.90 1.51 13.70
C PRO A 66 -37.24 2.21 13.53
N ASN A 67 -38.01 2.36 14.62
CA ASN A 67 -39.28 3.06 14.62
C ASN A 67 -39.17 4.52 14.15
N SER A 68 -38.10 5.24 14.55
CA SER A 68 -37.87 6.62 14.09
C SER A 68 -37.61 6.74 12.58
N GLN A 69 -37.25 5.63 11.94
CA GLN A 69 -37.00 5.53 10.51
C GLN A 69 -38.13 4.83 9.75
N ASN A 70 -39.26 4.54 10.42
CA ASN A 70 -40.35 3.72 9.90
C ASN A 70 -39.90 2.31 9.45
N LEU A 71 -38.95 1.72 10.18
CA LEU A 71 -38.40 0.39 9.92
C LEU A 71 -38.79 -0.57 11.05
N SER A 72 -39.00 -1.84 10.72
CA SER A 72 -39.25 -2.92 11.68
C SER A 72 -38.00 -3.31 12.47
N CYS A 73 -36.81 -3.16 11.89
CA CYS A 73 -35.50 -3.41 12.50
C CYS A 73 -34.40 -2.63 11.76
N GLN A 74 -33.18 -2.59 12.31
CA GLN A 74 -32.07 -1.92 11.62
C GLN A 74 -31.70 -2.61 10.30
N GLY A 75 -31.78 -3.94 10.25
CA GLY A 75 -31.47 -4.75 9.07
C GLY A 75 -32.33 -4.42 7.84
N GLU A 76 -33.56 -3.92 8.04
CA GLU A 76 -34.46 -3.55 6.95
C GLU A 76 -33.88 -2.43 6.07
N ARG A 77 -33.14 -1.47 6.65
CA ARG A 77 -32.45 -0.41 5.91
C ARG A 77 -31.49 -0.99 4.86
N TYR A 78 -30.72 -2.00 5.24
CA TYR A 78 -29.68 -2.57 4.39
C TYR A 78 -30.22 -3.60 3.41
N CYS A 79 -31.12 -4.49 3.84
CA CYS A 79 -31.72 -5.47 2.95
C CYS A 79 -32.59 -4.81 1.87
N SER A 80 -33.36 -3.77 2.22
CA SER A 80 -34.21 -3.05 1.24
C SER A 80 -33.40 -2.28 0.19
N TYR A 81 -32.20 -1.78 0.53
CA TYR A 81 -31.27 -1.17 -0.42
C TYR A 81 -30.93 -2.13 -1.57
N PHE A 82 -30.76 -3.42 -1.27
CA PHE A 82 -30.52 -4.48 -2.25
C PHE A 82 -31.80 -5.18 -2.74
N LYS A 83 -32.98 -4.59 -2.48
CA LYS A 83 -34.30 -5.14 -2.85
C LYS A 83 -34.52 -6.57 -2.32
N SER A 84 -33.98 -6.85 -1.14
CA SER A 84 -34.06 -8.16 -0.48
C SER A 84 -34.91 -8.09 0.78
N SER A 85 -35.52 -9.22 1.16
CA SER A 85 -36.15 -9.38 2.47
C SER A 85 -35.10 -9.39 3.58
N VAL A 86 -35.48 -8.98 4.79
CA VAL A 86 -34.60 -9.01 5.96
C VAL A 86 -34.18 -10.47 6.24
N THR A 87 -32.91 -10.76 5.97
CA THR A 87 -32.26 -12.08 6.14
C THR A 87 -30.91 -11.86 6.82
N ASP A 88 -29.86 -12.64 6.52
CA ASP A 88 -28.49 -12.51 7.05
C ASP A 88 -27.87 -11.13 6.76
N TRP A 89 -28.36 -10.12 7.49
CA TRP A 89 -28.20 -8.72 7.14
C TRP A 89 -26.83 -8.16 7.51
N CYS A 90 -25.98 -8.94 8.19
CA CYS A 90 -24.55 -8.67 8.30
C CYS A 90 -23.91 -8.49 6.92
N CYS A 91 -24.23 -9.39 5.98
CA CYS A 91 -23.72 -9.30 4.61
C CYS A 91 -24.26 -8.05 3.89
N TYR A 92 -25.55 -7.78 4.01
CA TYR A 92 -26.17 -6.61 3.37
C TYR A 92 -25.68 -5.28 3.95
N PHE A 93 -25.40 -5.23 5.26
CA PHE A 93 -24.77 -4.07 5.91
C PHE A 93 -23.38 -3.80 5.32
N VAL A 94 -22.52 -4.83 5.26
CA VAL A 94 -21.18 -4.69 4.69
C VAL A 94 -21.26 -4.31 3.22
N GLY A 95 -22.15 -4.94 2.45
CA GLY A 95 -22.38 -4.60 1.04
C GLY A 95 -22.84 -3.17 0.85
N TYR A 96 -23.72 -2.67 1.72
CA TYR A 96 -24.17 -1.28 1.73
C TYR A 96 -22.99 -0.34 1.99
N CYS A 97 -22.15 -0.63 2.99
CA CYS A 97 -20.96 0.18 3.25
C CYS A 97 -19.98 0.20 2.06
N ILE A 98 -19.80 -0.91 1.36
CA ILE A 98 -18.98 -0.98 0.14
C ILE A 98 -19.57 -0.11 -0.96
N GLN A 99 -20.86 -0.26 -1.26
CA GLN A 99 -21.50 0.43 -2.38
C GLN A 99 -21.61 1.95 -2.17
N GLU A 100 -21.97 2.37 -0.95
CA GLU A 100 -22.06 3.80 -0.59
C GLU A 100 -20.67 4.46 -0.47
N SER A 101 -19.60 3.66 -0.40
CA SER A 101 -18.22 4.16 -0.51
C SER A 101 -17.76 4.32 -1.96
N GLY A 102 -18.64 4.10 -2.94
CA GLY A 102 -18.34 4.26 -4.37
C GLY A 102 -17.66 3.06 -5.02
N TYR A 103 -17.73 1.88 -4.40
CA TYR A 103 -17.14 0.65 -4.93
C TYR A 103 -18.18 -0.29 -5.54
N GLU A 104 -17.75 -1.02 -6.56
CA GLU A 104 -18.51 -2.13 -7.14
C GLU A 104 -18.43 -3.34 -6.21
N THR A 105 -19.57 -3.76 -5.65
CA THR A 105 -19.65 -4.82 -4.62
C THR A 105 -19.10 -6.18 -5.09
N LYS A 106 -19.17 -6.46 -6.39
CA LYS A 106 -18.59 -7.67 -7.02
C LYS A 106 -17.07 -7.77 -6.84
N ASP A 107 -16.36 -6.63 -6.85
CA ASP A 107 -14.89 -6.60 -6.74
C ASP A 107 -14.43 -6.93 -5.30
N PHE A 108 -15.39 -6.92 -4.38
CA PHE A 108 -15.25 -7.24 -2.97
C PHE A 108 -15.84 -8.62 -2.65
N GLY A 109 -16.25 -9.40 -3.66
CA GLY A 109 -16.80 -10.73 -3.50
C GLY A 109 -18.23 -10.78 -2.93
N PHE A 110 -18.95 -9.65 -2.90
CA PHE A 110 -20.25 -9.54 -2.25
C PHE A 110 -21.19 -10.69 -2.61
N ALA A 111 -21.78 -11.26 -1.56
CA ALA A 111 -22.79 -12.29 -1.66
C ALA A 111 -23.77 -12.18 -0.48
N PRO A 112 -25.06 -12.49 -0.67
CA PRO A 112 -26.04 -12.57 0.41
C PRO A 112 -25.85 -13.87 1.23
N GLY A 113 -24.67 -14.02 1.83
CA GLY A 113 -24.27 -15.16 2.67
C GLY A 113 -22.75 -15.28 2.79
N THR A 114 -22.24 -15.48 4.01
CA THR A 114 -20.81 -15.48 4.36
C THR A 114 -20.01 -16.59 3.66
N ILE A 115 -20.57 -17.78 3.53
CA ILE A 115 -19.92 -18.91 2.84
C ILE A 115 -19.69 -18.60 1.36
N MET A 116 -20.72 -18.09 0.68
CA MET A 116 -20.60 -17.71 -0.74
C MET A 116 -19.66 -16.52 -0.91
N TRP A 117 -19.69 -15.56 0.02
CA TRP A 117 -18.79 -14.41 -0.02
C TRP A 117 -17.32 -14.82 0.13
N THR A 118 -17.00 -15.67 1.10
CA THR A 118 -15.62 -16.17 1.27
C THR A 118 -15.14 -17.00 0.09
N ASN A 119 -16.02 -17.79 -0.55
CA ASN A 119 -15.70 -18.48 -1.81
C ASN A 119 -15.38 -17.49 -2.93
N ASN A 120 -16.19 -16.44 -3.11
CA ASN A 120 -15.92 -15.40 -4.10
C ASN A 120 -14.59 -14.69 -3.83
N LEU A 121 -14.28 -14.38 -2.56
CA LEU A 121 -13.00 -13.76 -2.18
C LEU A 121 -11.81 -14.67 -2.47
N LYS A 122 -11.97 -15.98 -2.30
CA LYS A 122 -10.96 -16.97 -2.65
C LYS A 122 -10.72 -16.99 -4.16
N GLU A 123 -11.77 -16.96 -4.97
CA GLU A 123 -11.66 -16.86 -6.44
C GLU A 123 -11.00 -15.55 -6.89
N LEU A 124 -11.24 -14.47 -6.15
CA LEU A 124 -10.60 -13.17 -6.37
C LEU A 124 -9.15 -13.09 -5.85
N GLY A 125 -8.62 -14.11 -5.17
CA GLY A 125 -7.30 -14.08 -4.53
C GLY A 125 -7.20 -13.15 -3.31
N LYS A 126 -8.34 -12.71 -2.77
CA LYS A 126 -8.45 -11.73 -1.67
C LYS A 126 -8.75 -12.34 -0.31
N LEU A 127 -8.99 -13.64 -0.24
CA LEU A 127 -9.18 -14.34 1.04
C LEU A 127 -7.82 -14.63 1.70
N LYS A 128 -7.66 -14.23 2.96
CA LYS A 128 -6.45 -14.45 3.76
C LYS A 128 -6.80 -15.21 5.05
N SER A 129 -5.92 -16.11 5.49
CA SER A 129 -6.12 -16.84 6.75
C SER A 129 -5.91 -15.91 7.94
N ALA A 130 -6.59 -16.17 9.06
CA ALA A 130 -6.33 -15.42 10.29
C ALA A 130 -4.94 -15.73 10.88
N ASP A 131 -4.38 -16.90 10.59
CA ASP A 131 -3.09 -17.36 11.14
C ASP A 131 -1.86 -16.63 10.56
N ASP A 132 -1.96 -16.10 9.34
CA ASP A 132 -0.82 -15.60 8.57
C ASP A 132 -1.00 -14.16 8.05
N TYR A 133 -2.08 -13.49 8.44
CA TYR A 133 -2.41 -12.16 7.95
C TYR A 133 -2.80 -11.21 9.07
N ILE A 134 -2.17 -10.03 9.08
CA ILE A 134 -2.55 -8.91 9.93
C ILE A 134 -3.52 -8.04 9.13
N PRO A 135 -4.77 -7.83 9.60
CA PRO A 135 -5.74 -7.03 8.87
C PRO A 135 -5.34 -5.55 8.81
N GLN A 136 -5.90 -4.86 7.83
CA GLN A 136 -5.84 -3.41 7.71
C GLN A 136 -7.23 -2.81 7.92
N VAL A 137 -7.27 -1.52 8.29
CA VAL A 137 -8.52 -0.75 8.33
C VAL A 137 -9.24 -0.87 6.99
N GLY A 138 -10.52 -1.24 7.05
CA GLY A 138 -11.49 -1.49 5.98
C GLY A 138 -11.38 -2.84 5.28
N ASN A 139 -10.50 -3.75 5.71
CA ASN A 139 -10.65 -5.16 5.38
C ASN A 139 -11.96 -5.72 5.96
N LEU A 140 -12.46 -6.78 5.31
CA LEU A 140 -13.54 -7.58 5.84
C LEU A 140 -12.96 -8.59 6.83
N ILE A 141 -13.64 -8.77 7.94
CA ILE A 141 -13.31 -9.76 8.94
C ILE A 141 -14.48 -10.74 9.05
N PHE A 142 -14.19 -12.02 8.93
CA PHE A 142 -15.18 -13.08 9.00
C PHE A 142 -14.98 -13.90 10.27
N PHE A 143 -16.09 -14.24 10.91
CA PHE A 143 -16.10 -15.00 12.15
C PHE A 143 -16.74 -16.38 11.96
N ASP A 144 -16.27 -17.35 12.74
CA ASP A 144 -16.94 -18.62 13.02
C ASP A 144 -17.32 -18.63 14.50
N TYR A 145 -18.54 -18.21 14.82
CA TYR A 145 -19.09 -18.27 16.18
C TYR A 145 -19.66 -19.64 16.55
N GLY A 146 -19.49 -20.66 15.69
CA GLY A 146 -20.01 -22.02 15.85
C GLY A 146 -19.54 -22.77 17.11
N GLY A 147 -18.75 -22.17 18.00
CA GLY A 147 -18.30 -22.74 19.27
C GLY A 147 -18.98 -22.21 20.55
N ARG A 148 -19.92 -21.26 20.51
CA ARG A 148 -20.57 -20.73 21.75
C ARG A 148 -21.87 -21.46 22.08
N SER A 149 -21.80 -22.33 23.11
CA SER A 149 -22.82 -23.04 23.94
C SER A 149 -24.16 -23.55 23.38
N HIS A 150 -24.62 -23.13 22.20
CA HIS A 150 -25.90 -23.55 21.60
C HIS A 150 -25.80 -23.97 20.13
N TYR A 151 -24.60 -23.96 19.55
CA TYR A 151 -24.34 -24.48 18.20
C TYR A 151 -23.10 -25.38 18.21
N THR A 152 -23.14 -26.44 17.41
CA THR A 152 -22.00 -27.31 17.14
C THR A 152 -21.06 -26.63 16.14
N ALA A 153 -19.75 -26.64 16.42
CA ALA A 153 -18.75 -26.10 15.51
C ALA A 153 -18.86 -26.79 14.15
N THR A 154 -19.19 -26.01 13.12
CA THR A 154 -19.42 -26.56 11.77
C THR A 154 -18.20 -26.38 10.87
N GLY A 155 -17.21 -25.57 11.28
CA GLY A 155 -16.08 -25.17 10.44
C GLY A 155 -16.48 -24.19 9.33
N ASN A 156 -17.56 -23.43 9.53
CA ASN A 156 -18.09 -22.49 8.54
C ASN A 156 -18.21 -21.09 9.14
N VAL A 157 -17.74 -20.10 8.39
CA VAL A 157 -17.94 -18.68 8.68
C VAL A 157 -19.43 -18.32 8.71
N ASP A 158 -19.89 -17.72 9.80
CA ASP A 158 -21.29 -17.38 10.08
C ASP A 158 -21.50 -15.87 10.27
N HIS A 159 -20.42 -15.08 10.37
CA HIS A 159 -20.52 -13.64 10.50
C HIS A 159 -19.48 -12.86 9.70
N ILE A 160 -19.77 -11.59 9.46
CA ILE A 160 -18.90 -10.65 8.73
C ILE A 160 -19.01 -9.25 9.32
N GLY A 161 -17.87 -8.58 9.44
CA GLY A 161 -17.75 -7.18 9.83
C GLY A 161 -16.71 -6.42 9.01
N ILE A 162 -16.55 -5.14 9.33
CA ILE A 162 -15.55 -4.24 8.73
C ILE A 162 -14.57 -3.84 9.81
N VAL A 163 -13.27 -4.03 9.54
CA VAL A 163 -12.20 -3.55 10.42
C VAL A 163 -12.15 -2.02 10.37
N ILE A 164 -12.22 -1.35 11.51
CA ILE A 164 -12.21 0.12 11.57
C ILE A 164 -11.00 0.71 12.29
N GLU A 165 -10.25 -0.13 13.00
CA GLU A 165 -9.00 0.21 13.68
C GLU A 165 -8.20 -1.08 13.91
N VAL A 166 -6.89 -1.00 13.73
CA VAL A 166 -5.96 -2.05 14.13
C VAL A 166 -4.90 -1.37 14.98
N LYS A 167 -4.79 -1.78 16.24
CA LYS A 167 -3.88 -1.15 17.20
C LYS A 167 -3.27 -2.19 18.11
N ASP A 168 -1.94 -2.16 18.20
CA ASP A 168 -1.15 -3.11 18.96
C ASP A 168 -1.49 -4.56 18.53
N ASN A 169 -2.12 -5.34 19.41
CA ASN A 169 -2.57 -6.71 19.14
C ASN A 169 -4.11 -6.83 19.08
N SER A 170 -4.80 -5.72 18.84
CA SER A 170 -6.25 -5.64 18.85
C SER A 170 -6.82 -5.09 17.55
N VAL A 171 -8.02 -5.55 17.23
CA VAL A 171 -8.81 -5.11 16.08
C VAL A 171 -10.16 -4.59 16.55
N THR A 172 -10.53 -3.39 16.12
CA THR A 172 -11.88 -2.84 16.34
C THR A 172 -12.70 -3.04 15.08
N VAL A 173 -13.90 -3.56 15.24
CA VAL A 173 -14.80 -3.98 14.16
C VAL A 173 -16.13 -3.26 14.31
N ILE A 174 -16.72 -2.89 13.17
CA ILE A 174 -18.14 -2.57 13.09
C ILE A 174 -18.83 -3.62 12.23
N ALA A 175 -19.89 -4.21 12.76
CA ALA A 175 -20.68 -5.23 12.07
C ALA A 175 -22.19 -4.99 12.26
N GLY A 176 -22.96 -5.41 11.27
CA GLY A 176 -24.42 -5.49 11.34
C GLY A 176 -24.85 -6.89 11.78
N ASN A 177 -26.09 -7.04 12.21
CA ASN A 177 -26.65 -8.28 12.76
C ASN A 177 -25.94 -8.79 14.01
N GLU A 178 -25.53 -7.86 14.89
CA GLU A 178 -24.83 -8.16 16.13
C GLU A 178 -25.75 -8.08 17.36
N TYR A 179 -25.71 -9.10 18.21
CA TYR A 179 -26.38 -9.13 19.51
C TYR A 179 -25.40 -9.56 20.62
N ASN A 180 -24.90 -8.60 21.40
CA ASN A 180 -24.05 -8.87 22.58
C ASN A 180 -22.82 -9.77 22.29
N GLY A 181 -22.19 -9.63 21.12
CA GLY A 181 -21.07 -10.46 20.67
C GLY A 181 -21.48 -11.88 20.26
N GLN A 182 -22.71 -12.04 19.78
CA GLN A 182 -23.27 -13.25 19.21
C GLN A 182 -24.09 -12.88 17.97
N THR A 183 -24.05 -13.73 16.94
CA THR A 183 -25.03 -13.72 15.86
C THR A 183 -26.39 -14.13 16.42
N SER A 184 -27.43 -13.32 16.20
CA SER A 184 -28.80 -13.74 16.51
C SER A 184 -29.53 -14.11 15.23
N ASN A 185 -30.23 -15.24 15.21
CA ASN A 185 -31.18 -15.58 14.15
C ASN A 185 -32.44 -14.68 14.15
N TRP A 186 -32.48 -13.64 15.01
CA TRP A 186 -33.64 -12.80 15.26
C TRP A 186 -33.34 -11.36 14.83
N ALA A 187 -33.67 -11.03 13.58
CA ALA A 187 -33.43 -9.71 13.00
C ALA A 187 -34.04 -8.53 13.80
N THR A 188 -34.99 -8.80 14.71
CA THR A 188 -35.65 -7.79 15.55
C THR A 188 -34.86 -7.37 16.79
N VAL A 189 -33.79 -8.09 17.17
CA VAL A 189 -32.99 -7.79 18.37
C VAL A 189 -31.52 -7.49 18.07
N SER A 190 -31.09 -7.57 16.80
CA SER A 190 -29.72 -7.27 16.41
C SER A 190 -29.53 -5.83 15.93
N TYR A 191 -28.30 -5.32 16.07
CA TYR A 191 -27.95 -3.92 15.82
C TYR A 191 -26.67 -3.81 14.99
N VAL A 192 -26.42 -2.63 14.43
CA VAL A 192 -25.06 -2.22 14.04
C VAL A 192 -24.29 -1.96 15.30
N ASN A 193 -23.24 -2.73 15.52
CA ASN A 193 -22.47 -2.68 16.75
C ASN A 193 -20.99 -2.45 16.47
N LYS A 194 -20.28 -1.93 17.47
CA LYS A 194 -18.84 -1.70 17.47
C LYS A 194 -18.21 -2.42 18.66
N TYR A 195 -17.18 -3.22 18.41
CA TYR A 195 -16.48 -3.95 19.45
C TYR A 195 -15.01 -4.16 19.09
N THR A 196 -14.20 -4.47 20.10
CA THR A 196 -12.76 -4.69 19.96
C THR A 196 -12.41 -6.10 20.44
N LEU A 197 -11.61 -6.81 19.66
CA LEU A 197 -11.15 -8.17 19.93
C LEU A 197 -9.62 -8.21 19.86
N GLN A 198 -9.01 -9.27 20.40
CA GLN A 198 -7.60 -9.55 20.13
C GLN A 198 -7.46 -10.16 18.73
N LEU A 199 -6.34 -9.93 18.07
CA LEU A 199 -6.07 -10.50 16.74
C LEU A 199 -6.00 -12.04 16.75
N ASN A 200 -5.70 -12.63 17.91
CA ASN A 200 -5.68 -14.08 18.11
C ASN A 200 -6.97 -14.62 18.74
N ASP A 201 -8.10 -13.90 18.62
CA ASP A 201 -9.38 -14.40 19.08
C ASP A 201 -9.83 -15.58 18.20
N ASP A 202 -10.10 -16.72 18.82
CA ASP A 202 -10.45 -17.98 18.12
C ASP A 202 -11.74 -17.89 17.29
N SER A 203 -12.55 -16.85 17.48
CA SER A 203 -13.73 -16.61 16.63
C SER A 203 -13.39 -16.05 15.26
N ILE A 204 -12.19 -15.47 15.07
CA ILE A 204 -11.76 -14.90 13.80
C ILE A 204 -11.34 -16.04 12.87
N SER A 205 -12.09 -16.25 11.79
CA SER A 205 -11.84 -17.34 10.86
C SER A 205 -10.91 -16.93 9.72
N CYS A 206 -11.22 -15.80 9.08
CA CYS A 206 -10.45 -15.31 7.93
C CYS A 206 -10.72 -13.83 7.66
N TYR A 207 -9.90 -13.26 6.79
CA TYR A 207 -10.03 -11.89 6.34
C TYR A 207 -10.30 -11.85 4.84
N GLY A 208 -11.22 -10.96 4.45
CA GLY A 208 -11.22 -10.43 3.09
C GLY A 208 -10.26 -9.25 3.05
N ALA A 209 -9.08 -9.44 2.47
CA ALA A 209 -8.14 -8.37 2.12
C ALA A 209 -8.67 -7.57 0.92
N VAL A 210 -9.91 -7.10 1.07
CA VAL A 210 -10.58 -6.24 0.13
C VAL A 210 -10.36 -4.81 0.56
N GLY A 211 -10.32 -3.91 -0.40
CA GLY A 211 -10.04 -2.53 -0.10
C GLY A 211 -8.59 -2.27 0.29
N SER A 212 -7.61 -3.11 -0.07
CA SER A 212 -6.41 -2.47 -0.57
C SER A 212 -6.85 -1.85 -1.90
N ALA A 213 -7.39 -0.62 -1.86
CA ALA A 213 -7.86 0.05 -3.06
C ALA A 213 -6.73 -0.03 -4.08
N ILE A 214 -7.04 -0.26 -5.35
CA ILE A 214 -6.17 0.28 -6.38
C ILE A 214 -6.23 1.77 -6.09
N GLU A 215 -5.22 2.25 -5.37
CA GLU A 215 -5.09 3.65 -5.03
C GLU A 215 -5.30 4.41 -6.34
N LYS A 216 -6.39 5.20 -6.40
CA LYS A 216 -6.67 6.04 -7.56
C LYS A 216 -5.69 7.20 -7.54
N GLY A 217 -5.50 7.81 -8.70
CA GLY A 217 -4.53 8.87 -8.89
C GLY A 217 -3.32 8.42 -9.68
N LEU A 218 -2.75 9.38 -10.42
CA LEU A 218 -1.73 9.11 -11.42
C LEU A 218 -0.48 8.41 -10.85
N ALA A 219 -0.02 8.80 -9.66
CA ALA A 219 1.13 8.18 -8.98
C ALA A 219 0.88 6.71 -8.65
N ASN A 220 -0.34 6.38 -8.26
CA ASN A 220 -0.67 5.06 -7.77
C ASN A 220 -0.94 4.07 -8.90
N VAL A 221 -1.59 4.52 -9.98
CA VAL A 221 -1.66 3.75 -11.22
C VAL A 221 -0.25 3.52 -11.79
N THR A 222 0.62 4.54 -11.73
CA THR A 222 2.03 4.38 -12.11
C THR A 222 2.71 3.31 -11.27
N ARG A 223 2.48 3.35 -9.95
CA ARG A 223 3.02 2.37 -9.00
C ARG A 223 2.59 0.96 -9.28
N ASN A 224 1.29 0.75 -9.52
CA ASN A 224 0.76 -0.57 -9.81
C ASN A 224 1.27 -1.14 -11.13
N VAL A 225 1.38 -0.33 -12.18
CA VAL A 225 1.91 -0.78 -13.47
C VAL A 225 3.37 -1.21 -13.36
N ILE A 226 4.21 -0.39 -12.71
CA ILE A 226 5.63 -0.73 -12.54
C ILE A 226 5.75 -2.02 -11.73
N THR A 227 5.08 -2.10 -10.59
CA THR A 227 5.12 -3.30 -9.72
C THR A 227 4.70 -4.56 -10.45
N HIS A 228 3.58 -4.50 -11.19
CA HIS A 228 3.13 -5.64 -11.97
C HIS A 228 4.20 -6.10 -12.96
N ASN A 229 4.86 -5.17 -13.63
CA ASN A 229 5.88 -5.52 -14.60
C ASN A 229 7.19 -6.03 -13.98
N GLU A 230 7.48 -5.70 -12.72
CA GLU A 230 8.69 -6.15 -12.02
C GLU A 230 8.48 -7.47 -11.26
N VAL A 231 7.32 -7.66 -10.63
CA VAL A 231 7.06 -8.81 -9.74
C VAL A 231 5.76 -9.57 -10.05
N GLY A 232 4.95 -9.14 -11.02
CA GLY A 232 3.80 -9.89 -11.53
C GLY A 232 2.47 -9.63 -10.82
N VAL A 233 2.45 -8.80 -9.78
CA VAL A 233 1.26 -8.44 -8.98
C VAL A 233 1.13 -6.92 -8.83
N PHE A 234 -0.05 -6.42 -8.47
CA PHE A 234 -0.19 -4.99 -8.15
C PHE A 234 0.41 -4.65 -6.78
N TYR A 235 0.71 -3.37 -6.53
CA TYR A 235 1.40 -2.96 -5.31
C TYR A 235 0.58 -3.25 -4.05
N ASN A 236 -0.74 -3.16 -4.16
CA ASN A 236 -1.69 -3.47 -3.11
C ASN A 236 -1.88 -4.98 -2.85
N GLU A 237 -1.24 -5.84 -3.65
CA GLU A 237 -1.30 -7.30 -3.59
C GLU A 237 0.03 -7.92 -3.11
N LEU A 238 1.06 -7.10 -2.89
CA LEU A 238 2.40 -7.52 -2.49
C LEU A 238 2.39 -8.34 -1.19
N ASP A 239 3.19 -9.40 -1.17
CA ASP A 239 3.49 -10.18 0.01
C ASP A 239 4.99 -10.18 0.35
N ASN A 240 5.38 -10.96 1.37
CA ASN A 240 6.77 -11.06 1.80
C ASN A 240 7.71 -11.67 0.74
N SER A 241 7.19 -12.44 -0.21
CA SER A 241 8.00 -12.93 -1.32
C SER A 241 8.37 -11.80 -2.28
N ASP A 242 7.43 -10.87 -2.53
CA ASP A 242 7.60 -9.73 -3.42
C ASP A 242 8.48 -8.64 -2.80
N PHE A 243 8.17 -8.21 -1.57
CA PHE A 243 9.00 -7.26 -0.82
C PHE A 243 10.41 -7.77 -0.57
N GLY A 244 10.57 -9.10 -0.51
CA GLY A 244 11.85 -9.78 -0.31
C GLY A 244 12.55 -10.20 -1.60
N SER A 245 12.10 -9.73 -2.77
CA SER A 245 12.71 -10.08 -4.06
C SER A 245 14.17 -9.62 -4.12
N VAL A 246 15.06 -10.53 -4.53
CA VAL A 246 16.49 -10.27 -4.70
C VAL A 246 17.02 -11.07 -5.88
N ILE A 247 17.44 -10.38 -6.94
CA ILE A 247 18.07 -10.97 -8.12
C ILE A 247 19.53 -10.54 -8.14
N ALA A 248 20.43 -11.48 -7.84
CA ALA A 248 21.86 -11.18 -7.67
C ALA A 248 22.52 -10.61 -8.93
N ASN A 249 22.13 -11.11 -10.10
CA ASN A 249 22.64 -10.70 -11.40
C ASN A 249 21.49 -10.48 -12.37
N ASP A 250 20.96 -9.28 -12.35
CA ASP A 250 20.02 -8.76 -13.33
C ASP A 250 20.79 -7.87 -14.28
N ASN A 251 21.18 -8.38 -15.45
CA ASN A 251 21.96 -7.63 -16.45
C ASN A 251 23.27 -7.00 -15.93
N GLY A 252 23.95 -7.67 -14.99
CA GLY A 252 25.28 -7.27 -14.51
C GLY A 252 25.32 -6.55 -13.15
N ALA A 253 24.17 -6.34 -12.50
CA ALA A 253 24.12 -5.88 -11.12
C ALA A 253 22.91 -6.44 -10.34
N LEU A 254 22.88 -6.17 -9.04
CA LEU A 254 21.81 -6.55 -8.13
C LEU A 254 20.52 -5.77 -8.41
N SER A 255 19.38 -6.46 -8.43
CA SER A 255 18.04 -5.86 -8.37
C SER A 255 17.28 -6.37 -7.14
N VAL A 256 16.51 -5.49 -6.48
CA VAL A 256 15.81 -5.82 -5.23
C VAL A 256 14.39 -5.24 -5.14
N GLY A 257 13.57 -5.88 -4.31
CA GLY A 257 12.29 -5.35 -3.82
C GLY A 257 11.18 -5.30 -4.87
N ALA A 258 10.03 -4.76 -4.44
CA ALA A 258 8.78 -4.75 -5.20
C ALA A 258 8.82 -3.95 -6.52
N TYR A 259 9.84 -3.12 -6.71
CA TYR A 259 9.97 -2.19 -7.84
C TYR A 259 11.19 -2.48 -8.71
N GLY A 260 11.89 -3.60 -8.46
CA GLY A 260 13.08 -3.99 -9.21
C GLY A 260 14.21 -2.96 -9.12
N TRP A 261 14.42 -2.32 -7.96
CA TRP A 261 15.45 -1.29 -7.82
C TRP A 261 16.83 -1.87 -8.14
N HIS A 262 17.41 -1.40 -9.24
CA HIS A 262 18.64 -1.95 -9.81
C HIS A 262 19.89 -1.17 -9.40
N GLY A 263 20.97 -1.88 -9.09
CA GLY A 263 22.30 -1.35 -8.79
C GLY A 263 22.31 -0.31 -7.67
N ASN A 264 22.68 0.94 -8.01
CA ASN A 264 22.74 2.03 -7.02
C ASN A 264 21.36 2.43 -6.46
N ASN A 265 20.27 2.11 -7.14
CA ASN A 265 18.93 2.32 -6.60
C ASN A 265 18.63 1.31 -5.48
N ALA A 266 19.10 0.06 -5.60
CA ALA A 266 19.03 -0.92 -4.51
C ALA A 266 19.78 -0.44 -3.27
N LEU A 267 20.98 0.15 -3.46
CA LEU A 267 21.77 0.70 -2.37
C LEU A 267 21.07 1.89 -1.70
N SER A 268 20.45 2.77 -2.50
CA SER A 268 19.69 3.91 -2.00
C SER A 268 18.46 3.49 -1.19
N LEU A 269 17.75 2.44 -1.63
CA LEU A 269 16.64 1.85 -0.87
C LEU A 269 17.10 1.35 0.51
N LEU A 270 18.20 0.58 0.56
CA LEU A 270 18.72 0.06 1.82
C LEU A 270 19.25 1.17 2.75
N ARG A 271 19.78 2.26 2.17
CA ARG A 271 20.10 3.48 2.92
C ARG A 271 18.87 4.14 3.51
N LYS A 272 17.76 4.21 2.77
CA LYS A 272 16.50 4.72 3.31
C LYS A 272 15.99 3.85 4.44
N ALA A 273 15.97 2.52 4.28
CA ALA A 273 15.59 1.59 5.35
C ALA A 273 16.45 1.79 6.61
N TYR A 274 17.77 1.92 6.43
CA TYR A 274 18.69 2.21 7.52
C TYR A 274 18.42 3.58 8.18
N SER A 275 18.01 4.60 7.41
CA SER A 275 17.65 5.91 7.95
C SER A 275 16.34 5.90 8.75
N ILE A 276 15.38 5.05 8.35
CA ILE A 276 14.11 4.84 9.06
C ILE A 276 14.36 4.15 10.40
N SER A 277 15.13 3.06 10.41
CA SER A 277 15.51 2.37 11.65
C SER A 277 16.88 1.70 11.55
N ASN A 278 17.92 2.44 11.91
CA ASN A 278 19.28 1.89 11.94
C ASN A 278 19.40 0.71 12.93
N ALA A 279 18.64 0.74 14.03
CA ALA A 279 18.70 -0.30 15.06
C ALA A 279 18.12 -1.63 14.56
N GLU A 280 16.98 -1.59 13.88
CA GLU A 280 16.33 -2.78 13.31
C GLU A 280 17.18 -3.39 12.19
N ILE A 281 17.59 -2.55 11.23
CA ILE A 281 18.40 -2.97 10.09
C ILE A 281 19.75 -3.51 10.55
N SER A 282 20.43 -2.84 11.49
CA SER A 282 21.70 -3.33 12.04
C SER A 282 21.54 -4.65 12.77
N ARG A 283 20.48 -4.81 13.58
CA ARG A 283 20.21 -6.07 14.30
C ARG A 283 20.05 -7.24 13.33
N VAL A 284 19.25 -7.06 12.28
CA VAL A 284 19.03 -8.10 11.26
C VAL A 284 20.30 -8.37 10.48
N ALA A 285 20.98 -7.34 9.98
CA ALA A 285 22.23 -7.51 9.25
C ALA A 285 23.28 -8.26 10.08
N LEU A 286 23.49 -7.87 11.34
CA LEU A 286 24.49 -8.50 12.22
C LEU A 286 24.21 -9.98 12.54
N SER A 287 22.99 -10.46 12.36
CA SER A 287 22.70 -11.91 12.44
C SER A 287 23.40 -12.71 11.32
N TYR A 288 23.79 -12.05 10.23
CA TYR A 288 24.61 -12.58 9.13
C TYR A 288 26.11 -12.31 9.31
N SER A 289 26.56 -12.04 10.55
CA SER A 289 27.97 -11.96 10.93
C SER A 289 28.82 -11.01 10.05
N ASN A 290 29.91 -11.49 9.44
CA ASN A 290 30.80 -10.68 8.60
C ASN A 290 30.10 -10.15 7.35
N THR A 291 29.16 -10.90 6.78
CA THR A 291 28.42 -10.48 5.59
C THR A 291 27.54 -9.29 5.90
N GLY A 292 26.77 -9.34 6.99
CA GLY A 292 25.98 -8.20 7.45
C GLY A 292 26.81 -6.95 7.70
N ARG A 293 27.99 -7.10 8.32
CA ARG A 293 28.92 -5.97 8.53
C ARG A 293 29.37 -5.32 7.22
N LYS A 294 29.61 -6.10 6.17
CA LYS A 294 29.97 -5.57 4.83
C LYS A 294 28.80 -4.82 4.20
N VAL A 295 27.59 -5.35 4.29
CA VAL A 295 26.38 -4.68 3.77
C VAL A 295 26.15 -3.35 4.49
N ILE A 296 26.24 -3.32 5.81
CA ILE A 296 26.13 -2.07 6.59
C ILE A 296 27.24 -1.08 6.24
N ALA A 297 28.47 -1.54 6.03
CA ALA A 297 29.56 -0.67 5.60
C ALA A 297 29.28 -0.05 4.21
N ALA A 298 28.71 -0.81 3.28
CA ALA A 298 28.34 -0.30 1.95
C ALA A 298 27.24 0.77 2.01
N ILE A 299 26.25 0.54 2.89
CA ILE A 299 25.15 1.47 3.15
C ILE A 299 25.68 2.78 3.75
N THR A 300 26.58 2.70 4.74
CA THR A 300 26.98 3.87 5.56
C THR A 300 28.18 4.65 5.00
N ASN A 301 29.16 3.99 4.38
CA ASN A 301 30.43 4.62 3.99
C ASN A 301 30.51 5.04 2.51
N GLY A 302 29.45 4.81 1.74
CA GLY A 302 29.52 4.96 0.30
C GLY A 302 30.02 3.68 -0.37
N SER A 303 29.32 3.26 -1.42
CA SER A 303 29.70 2.17 -2.31
C SER A 303 29.07 2.44 -3.66
N ASP A 304 29.63 1.82 -4.70
CA ASP A 304 29.04 1.82 -6.03
C ASP A 304 28.53 0.41 -6.33
N TRP A 305 27.22 0.30 -6.53
CA TRP A 305 26.52 -0.93 -6.86
C TRP A 305 26.12 -0.99 -8.34
N SER A 306 26.61 -0.08 -9.18
CA SER A 306 26.35 -0.05 -10.63
C SER A 306 26.67 -1.37 -11.35
N SER A 307 27.60 -2.17 -10.84
CA SER A 307 27.96 -3.50 -11.34
C SER A 307 28.15 -4.54 -10.22
N TYR A 308 27.45 -4.36 -9.09
CA TYR A 308 27.62 -5.21 -7.91
C TYR A 308 26.77 -6.47 -8.02
N VAL A 309 27.43 -7.63 -8.07
CA VAL A 309 26.79 -8.97 -8.07
C VAL A 309 27.14 -9.68 -6.76
N PRO A 310 26.26 -9.68 -5.75
CA PRO A 310 26.51 -10.35 -4.47
C PRO A 310 26.47 -11.88 -4.55
N ASP A 311 27.08 -12.54 -3.57
CA ASP A 311 26.88 -13.97 -3.32
C ASP A 311 25.51 -14.27 -2.68
N SER A 312 25.13 -15.55 -2.68
CA SER A 312 23.81 -15.98 -2.18
C SER A 312 23.58 -15.64 -0.71
N TYR A 313 24.62 -15.66 0.12
CA TYR A 313 24.51 -15.37 1.55
C TYR A 313 24.28 -13.87 1.79
N THR A 314 24.91 -13.03 0.97
CA THR A 314 24.65 -11.58 0.94
C THR A 314 23.25 -11.28 0.43
N CYS A 315 22.76 -12.02 -0.58
CA CYS A 315 21.36 -11.93 -1.00
C CYS A 315 20.39 -12.27 0.14
N SER A 316 20.65 -13.33 0.92
CA SER A 316 19.82 -13.66 2.09
C SER A 316 19.82 -12.55 3.14
N CYS A 317 20.98 -11.94 3.41
CA CYS A 317 21.09 -10.79 4.32
C CYS A 317 20.25 -9.60 3.83
N ILE A 318 20.36 -9.24 2.55
CA ILE A 318 19.62 -8.14 1.95
C ILE A 318 18.12 -8.42 1.97
N LYS A 319 17.70 -9.64 1.59
CA LYS A 319 16.30 -10.06 1.68
C LYS A 319 15.75 -9.91 3.10
N ALA A 320 16.49 -10.37 4.10
CA ALA A 320 16.07 -10.25 5.50
C ALA A 320 15.95 -8.78 5.95
N MET A 321 16.81 -7.89 5.46
CA MET A 321 16.73 -6.45 5.72
C MET A 321 15.53 -5.78 5.03
N LEU A 322 15.15 -6.23 3.82
CA LEU A 322 13.98 -5.71 3.11
C LEU A 322 12.66 -6.11 3.77
N LEU A 323 12.64 -7.26 4.46
CA LEU A 323 11.46 -7.81 5.15
C LEU A 323 11.28 -7.31 6.59
N THR A 324 12.11 -6.38 7.04
CA THR A 324 11.87 -5.69 8.32
C THR A 324 10.81 -4.62 8.13
N ASN A 325 10.24 -4.10 9.23
CA ASN A 325 9.24 -3.02 9.12
C ASN A 325 9.86 -1.79 8.43
N ALA A 326 11.07 -1.38 8.83
CA ALA A 326 11.79 -0.30 8.16
C ALA A 326 12.14 -0.60 6.68
N GLY A 327 12.36 -1.86 6.32
CA GLY A 327 12.61 -2.29 4.94
C GLY A 327 11.36 -2.15 4.07
N ILE A 328 10.21 -2.60 4.56
CA ILE A 328 8.92 -2.47 3.89
C ILE A 328 8.51 -1.00 3.80
N ASP A 329 8.66 -0.21 4.86
CA ASP A 329 8.38 1.23 4.86
C ASP A 329 9.25 1.99 3.86
N ALA A 330 10.54 1.62 3.74
CA ALA A 330 11.42 2.21 2.74
C ALA A 330 10.94 1.90 1.31
N GLN A 331 10.47 0.69 1.04
CA GLN A 331 9.92 0.31 -0.26
C GLN A 331 8.64 1.10 -0.58
N ASN A 332 7.75 1.25 0.40
CA ASN A 332 6.51 2.03 0.27
C ASN A 332 6.78 3.51 -0.03
N GLN A 333 7.72 4.13 0.67
CA GLN A 333 8.09 5.53 0.42
C GLN A 333 8.79 5.69 -0.93
N THR A 334 9.75 4.82 -1.24
CA THR A 334 10.59 4.95 -2.45
C THR A 334 9.80 4.69 -3.73
N SER A 335 8.86 3.74 -3.72
CA SER A 335 8.02 3.44 -4.90
C SER A 335 7.11 4.62 -5.24
N THR A 336 6.53 5.27 -4.24
CA THR A 336 5.73 6.49 -4.40
C THR A 336 6.59 7.65 -4.93
N GLU A 337 7.74 7.92 -4.30
CA GLU A 337 8.66 8.97 -4.74
C GLU A 337 9.14 8.76 -6.19
N ASN A 338 9.49 7.53 -6.57
CA ASN A 338 9.90 7.23 -7.95
C ASN A 338 8.73 7.39 -8.94
N ALA A 339 7.51 6.98 -8.58
CA ALA A 339 6.34 7.21 -9.42
C ALA A 339 6.13 8.70 -9.68
N GLU A 340 6.18 9.54 -8.64
CA GLU A 340 6.05 10.99 -8.73
C GLU A 340 7.18 11.63 -9.56
N GLU A 341 8.42 11.20 -9.35
CA GLU A 341 9.58 11.65 -10.13
C GLU A 341 9.39 11.34 -11.63
N TYR A 342 9.01 10.11 -11.97
CA TYR A 342 8.80 9.71 -13.36
C TYR A 342 7.65 10.47 -14.02
N ILE A 343 6.57 10.74 -13.28
CA ILE A 343 5.46 11.58 -13.74
C ILE A 343 5.96 12.99 -14.05
N ALA A 344 6.73 13.59 -13.12
CA ALA A 344 7.27 14.93 -13.30
C ALA A 344 8.17 15.00 -14.54
N ILE A 345 9.07 14.04 -14.74
CA ILE A 345 9.92 13.95 -15.94
C ILE A 345 9.08 13.89 -17.22
N CYS A 346 8.00 13.10 -17.24
CA CYS A 346 7.11 13.02 -18.40
C CYS A 346 6.41 14.37 -18.68
N GLN A 347 5.95 15.05 -17.63
CA GLN A 347 5.29 16.36 -17.74
C GLN A 347 6.25 17.46 -18.20
N GLU A 348 7.49 17.46 -17.72
CA GLU A 348 8.56 18.36 -18.18
C GLU A 348 8.86 18.19 -19.67
N ASN A 349 8.65 16.99 -20.21
CA ASN A 349 8.75 16.67 -21.64
C ASN A 349 7.44 16.93 -22.42
N ASN A 350 6.49 17.65 -21.83
CA ASN A 350 5.16 17.99 -22.37
C ASN A 350 4.30 16.77 -22.70
N ILE A 351 4.35 15.72 -21.89
CA ILE A 351 3.39 14.61 -21.96
C ILE A 351 2.31 14.86 -20.91
N ASN A 352 1.07 15.13 -21.39
CA ASN A 352 -0.07 15.48 -20.53
C ASN A 352 -1.18 14.42 -20.53
N ASP A 353 -1.15 13.48 -21.47
CA ASP A 353 -2.08 12.34 -21.48
C ASP A 353 -1.71 11.41 -20.31
N LYS A 354 -2.63 11.24 -19.34
CA LYS A 354 -2.39 10.48 -18.10
C LYS A 354 -1.94 9.04 -18.37
N ARG A 355 -2.49 8.38 -19.40
CA ARG A 355 -2.10 7.02 -19.78
C ARG A 355 -0.72 7.00 -20.43
N ALA A 356 -0.43 7.97 -21.30
CA ALA A 356 0.89 8.11 -21.90
C ALA A 356 1.98 8.36 -20.83
N ILE A 357 1.67 9.16 -19.80
CA ILE A 357 2.56 9.37 -18.65
C ILE A 357 2.89 8.04 -17.98
N VAL A 358 1.88 7.25 -17.59
CA VAL A 358 2.12 5.95 -16.92
C VAL A 358 2.95 5.01 -17.82
N TYR A 359 2.63 4.96 -19.11
CA TYR A 359 3.36 4.13 -20.07
C TYR A 359 4.84 4.54 -20.17
N CYS A 360 5.12 5.84 -20.23
CA CYS A 360 6.48 6.38 -20.26
C CYS A 360 7.19 6.20 -18.91
N ALA A 361 6.49 6.30 -17.78
CA ALA A 361 7.06 6.09 -16.45
C ALA A 361 7.57 4.65 -16.27
N ASP A 362 6.86 3.65 -16.80
CA ASP A 362 7.36 2.27 -16.81
C ASP A 362 8.62 2.10 -17.67
N ILE A 363 8.75 2.85 -18.77
CA ILE A 363 9.96 2.90 -19.59
C ILE A 363 11.10 3.58 -18.82
N LEU A 364 10.83 4.67 -18.09
CA LEU A 364 11.81 5.34 -17.23
C LEU A 364 12.31 4.41 -16.12
N ASN A 365 11.43 3.61 -15.50
CA ASN A 365 11.85 2.61 -14.51
C ASN A 365 12.83 1.59 -15.12
N GLN A 366 12.54 1.12 -16.33
CA GLN A 366 13.34 0.08 -17.00
C GLN A 366 14.67 0.59 -17.57
N PHE A 367 14.68 1.78 -18.19
CA PHE A 367 15.84 2.30 -18.94
C PHE A 367 16.54 3.48 -18.26
N GLY A 368 15.99 3.97 -17.14
CA GLY A 368 16.49 5.11 -16.38
C GLY A 368 15.88 6.45 -16.80
N THR A 369 16.04 7.44 -15.92
CA THR A 369 15.45 8.79 -16.04
C THR A 369 15.98 9.60 -17.23
N GLY A 370 17.18 9.28 -17.71
CA GLY A 370 17.76 9.88 -18.92
C GLY A 370 17.09 9.42 -20.23
N SER A 371 16.00 8.64 -20.21
CA SER A 371 15.37 8.10 -21.43
C SER A 371 14.89 9.17 -22.42
N PHE A 372 14.66 10.40 -21.98
CA PHE A 372 14.31 11.54 -22.86
C PHE A 372 15.52 12.27 -23.42
N ASP A 373 16.74 12.01 -22.92
CA ASP A 373 17.92 12.76 -23.30
C ASP A 373 18.43 12.36 -24.69
N LYS A 374 19.00 13.35 -25.38
CA LYS A 374 19.65 13.14 -26.68
C LYS A 374 20.89 12.26 -26.58
N ASN A 375 21.56 12.23 -25.43
CA ASN A 375 22.87 11.60 -25.26
C ASN A 375 22.97 10.86 -23.91
N VAL A 376 22.17 9.81 -23.72
CA VAL A 376 22.00 9.13 -22.41
C VAL A 376 23.30 8.50 -21.88
N TYR A 377 24.20 8.09 -22.78
CA TYR A 377 25.39 7.31 -22.40
C TYR A 377 26.72 7.92 -22.87
N GLY A 378 26.75 9.20 -23.25
CA GLY A 378 27.98 9.84 -23.78
C GLY A 378 28.48 9.28 -25.13
N ASN A 379 27.81 8.26 -25.68
CA ASN A 379 28.20 7.53 -26.88
C ASN A 379 27.42 7.97 -28.14
N GLY A 380 26.68 9.08 -28.08
CA GLY A 380 25.89 9.61 -29.21
C GLY A 380 24.57 8.89 -29.50
N HIS A 381 24.16 7.95 -28.65
CA HIS A 381 22.86 7.30 -28.73
C HIS A 381 21.79 8.08 -27.98
N ASN A 382 20.68 8.33 -28.67
CA ASN A 382 19.47 8.91 -28.11
C ASN A 382 18.83 7.97 -27.09
N GLY A 383 18.21 8.54 -26.07
CA GLY A 383 17.38 7.80 -25.14
C GLY A 383 16.16 7.21 -25.82
N VAL A 384 15.61 6.15 -25.23
CA VAL A 384 14.51 5.40 -25.83
C VAL A 384 13.29 6.29 -26.09
N LEU A 385 13.03 7.30 -25.26
CA LEU A 385 11.94 8.28 -25.39
C LEU A 385 12.36 9.60 -26.03
N TYR A 386 13.59 9.72 -26.53
CA TYR A 386 14.07 10.96 -27.14
C TYR A 386 13.15 11.44 -28.28
N GLY A 387 12.75 12.71 -28.20
CA GLY A 387 11.89 13.39 -29.17
C GLY A 387 10.40 13.09 -29.01
N VAL A 388 9.97 12.33 -28.00
CA VAL A 388 8.55 12.13 -27.67
C VAL A 388 8.05 13.36 -26.92
N SER A 389 6.99 14.00 -27.41
CA SER A 389 6.37 15.17 -26.80
C SER A 389 4.92 15.33 -27.27
N ASN A 390 4.01 15.86 -26.44
CA ASN A 390 2.58 15.99 -26.73
C ASN A 390 1.91 14.70 -27.23
N ALA A 391 2.38 13.55 -26.73
CA ALA A 391 1.97 12.24 -27.20
C ALA A 391 0.77 11.68 -26.42
N THR A 392 -0.09 10.93 -27.12
CA THR A 392 -1.12 10.07 -26.52
C THR A 392 -0.57 8.66 -26.27
N LEU A 393 -1.28 7.85 -25.47
CA LEU A 393 -0.92 6.44 -25.26
C LEU A 393 -0.71 5.68 -26.59
N ASP A 394 -1.65 5.84 -27.52
CA ASP A 394 -1.61 5.15 -28.83
C ASP A 394 -0.41 5.59 -29.66
N PHE A 395 -0.01 6.86 -29.59
CA PHE A 395 1.18 7.37 -30.28
C PHE A 395 2.46 6.72 -29.72
N VAL A 396 2.64 6.74 -28.40
CA VAL A 396 3.86 6.17 -27.77
C VAL A 396 3.94 4.67 -28.05
N TYR A 397 2.83 3.94 -27.88
CA TYR A 397 2.79 2.50 -28.13
C TYR A 397 3.07 2.14 -29.60
N SER A 398 2.41 2.79 -30.56
CA SER A 398 2.56 2.49 -31.99
C SER A 398 3.96 2.81 -32.53
N SER A 399 4.68 3.74 -31.89
CA SER A 399 6.07 4.03 -32.22
C SER A 399 7.04 2.91 -31.81
N LYS A 400 6.57 1.88 -31.10
CA LYS A 400 7.34 0.71 -30.62
C LYS A 400 8.61 1.09 -29.84
N ARG A 401 8.55 2.23 -29.15
CA ARG A 401 9.63 2.71 -28.27
C ARG A 401 9.84 1.68 -27.16
N ALA A 402 11.09 1.32 -26.90
CA ALA A 402 11.47 0.47 -25.76
C ALA A 402 10.93 -0.99 -25.76
N TRP A 403 10.63 -1.58 -26.92
CA TRP A 403 10.27 -3.01 -27.04
C TRP A 403 11.48 -3.97 -26.98
N SER A 404 12.69 -3.46 -26.72
CA SER A 404 13.89 -3.86 -27.46
C SER A 404 14.63 -5.13 -27.04
N ASP A 405 14.81 -6.02 -28.02
CA ASP A 405 16.08 -6.31 -28.71
C ASP A 405 15.71 -6.79 -30.14
N SER A 406 16.61 -7.39 -30.93
CA SER A 406 16.26 -8.01 -32.22
C SER A 406 15.19 -9.12 -32.12
N ASN A 407 14.89 -9.58 -30.90
CA ASN A 407 13.92 -10.62 -30.57
C ASN A 407 12.68 -10.07 -29.82
N TYR A 408 12.53 -8.75 -29.70
CA TYR A 408 11.38 -8.11 -29.04
C TYR A 408 11.16 -8.57 -27.58
N SER A 409 12.24 -8.76 -26.80
CA SER A 409 12.18 -9.30 -25.44
C SER A 409 11.24 -8.57 -24.47
N TYR A 410 10.89 -7.30 -24.75
CA TYR A 410 9.99 -6.50 -23.90
C TYR A 410 8.61 -6.28 -24.52
N GLU A 411 8.29 -6.85 -25.68
CA GLU A 411 6.98 -6.71 -26.33
C GLU A 411 5.83 -7.12 -25.41
N THR A 412 5.96 -8.21 -24.67
CA THR A 412 4.91 -8.68 -23.74
C THR A 412 4.62 -7.65 -22.65
N ARG A 413 5.66 -7.10 -22.00
CA ARG A 413 5.54 -6.03 -20.98
C ARG A 413 4.87 -4.79 -21.55
N ARG A 414 5.32 -4.36 -22.73
CA ARG A 414 4.85 -3.16 -23.44
C ARG A 414 3.40 -3.31 -23.89
N LYS A 415 3.01 -4.50 -24.35
CA LYS A 415 1.63 -4.83 -24.75
C LYS A 415 0.70 -4.90 -23.55
N TRP A 416 1.09 -5.60 -22.48
CA TRP A 416 0.30 -5.67 -21.25
C TRP A 416 0.03 -4.27 -20.70
N THR A 417 1.09 -3.45 -20.56
CA THR A 417 0.98 -2.08 -20.04
C THR A 417 0.01 -1.24 -20.88
N TYR A 418 0.08 -1.35 -22.21
CA TYR A 418 -0.82 -0.65 -23.12
C TYR A 418 -2.28 -1.09 -22.94
N ASP A 419 -2.54 -2.40 -22.98
CA ASP A 419 -3.88 -2.95 -22.90
C ASP A 419 -4.53 -2.61 -21.54
N TYR A 420 -3.78 -2.73 -20.45
CA TYR A 420 -4.23 -2.37 -19.10
C TYR A 420 -4.64 -0.90 -19.03
N LEU A 421 -3.75 0.01 -19.44
CA LEU A 421 -4.03 1.46 -19.40
C LEU A 421 -5.18 1.87 -20.32
N LYS A 422 -5.35 1.19 -21.47
CA LYS A 422 -6.46 1.42 -22.39
C LYS A 422 -7.81 1.04 -21.77
N GLY A 423 -7.83 0.05 -20.88
CA GLY A 423 -9.01 -0.40 -20.15
C GLY A 423 -9.44 0.48 -18.98
N LEU A 424 -8.55 1.35 -18.48
CA LEU A 424 -8.86 2.25 -17.36
C LEU A 424 -9.70 3.45 -17.79
N SER A 425 -10.49 3.99 -16.86
CA SER A 425 -11.27 5.22 -17.01
C SER A 425 -10.45 6.46 -16.58
N ASP A 426 -10.84 7.66 -17.01
CA ASP A 426 -10.12 8.89 -16.62
C ASP A 426 -10.22 9.18 -15.11
N THR A 427 -11.28 8.68 -14.46
CA THR A 427 -11.47 8.80 -13.00
C THR A 427 -10.50 7.92 -12.20
N ASP A 428 -9.89 6.91 -12.81
CA ASP A 428 -8.90 6.06 -12.11
C ASP A 428 -7.57 6.80 -11.88
N PHE A 429 -7.29 7.83 -12.67
CA PHE A 429 -6.08 8.65 -12.56
C PHE A 429 -6.32 9.98 -11.83
N SER A 430 -7.49 10.16 -11.22
CA SER A 430 -7.91 11.42 -10.59
C SER A 430 -7.89 11.33 -9.07
#